data_AF-A0A521T9Z2-F1
#
_entry.id   AF-A0A521T9Z2-F1
#
_cell.length_a   1.000
_cell.length_b   1.000
_cell.length_c   1.000
_cell.angle_alpha   90.00
_cell.angle_beta   90.00
_cell.angle_gamma   90.00
#
_symmetry.space_group_name_H-M   'P 1'
#
loop_
_entity.id
_entity.type
_entity.pdbx_description
1 polymer ?
#
loop_
_entity_poly.entity_id
_entity_poly.type
_entity_poly.pdbx_seq_one_letter_code
_entity_poly.pdbx_strand_id
1 'polypeptide(L)'
;FAIVTIQMMLVNGKTREIGVMRSIGATRKDILIIFIFQGMIIGAIGAGVGTAAGLGYTFYAKETKMSFNNSLPLEVSYNWEKIIQTAVLSFILAIIASLYPSYRATKLLPVEAMRTV
;
A
#
# COMPACT_ATOMS: atom_id res chain seq x y z
N PHE A 1 -2.76 6.60 2.70
CA PHE A 1 -4.07 7.21 2.42
C PHE A 1 -4.63 6.78 1.06
N ALA A 2 -3.91 6.97 -0.07
CA ALA A 2 -4.37 6.55 -1.40
C ALA A 2 -4.73 5.05 -1.53
N ILE A 3 -4.00 4.16 -0.84
CA ILE A 3 -4.31 2.72 -0.81
C ILE A 3 -5.73 2.47 -0.26
N VAL A 4 -6.13 3.21 0.80
CA VAL A 4 -7.45 3.06 1.42
C VAL A 4 -8.56 3.49 0.48
N THR A 5 -8.41 4.65 -0.16
CA THR A 5 -9.44 5.22 -1.04
C THR A 5 -9.64 4.38 -2.29
N ILE A 6 -8.54 3.90 -2.90
CA ILE A 6 -8.59 3.02 -4.08
C ILE A 6 -9.23 1.67 -3.73
N GLN A 7 -8.83 1.04 -2.62
CA GLN A 7 -9.45 -0.21 -2.19
C GLN A 7 -10.93 -0.01 -1.90
N MET A 8 -11.31 1.08 -1.25
CA MET A 8 -12.72 1.38 -0.96
C MET A 8 -13.55 1.62 -2.23
N MET A 9 -12.98 2.29 -3.23
CA MET A 9 -13.60 2.46 -4.55
C MET A 9 -13.75 1.12 -5.28
N LEU A 10 -12.72 0.29 -5.29
CA LEU A 10 -12.75 -1.05 -5.91
C LEU A 10 -13.80 -1.96 -5.26
N VAL A 11 -13.89 -1.94 -3.94
CA VAL A 11 -14.86 -2.72 -3.18
C VAL A 11 -16.29 -2.32 -3.56
N ASN A 12 -16.57 -1.02 -3.66
CA ASN A 12 -17.89 -0.52 -4.08
C ASN A 12 -18.21 -0.91 -5.54
N GLY A 13 -17.23 -0.83 -6.44
CA GLY A 13 -17.39 -1.19 -7.86
C GLY A 13 -17.52 -2.70 -8.12
N LYS A 14 -16.96 -3.54 -7.24
CA LYS A 14 -16.96 -5.02 -7.37
C LYS A 14 -17.93 -5.73 -6.42
N THR A 15 -18.92 -5.01 -5.89
CA THR A 15 -19.99 -5.58 -5.03
C THR A 15 -20.72 -6.75 -5.68
N ARG A 16 -21.02 -6.68 -6.99
CA ARG A 16 -21.68 -7.76 -7.75
C ARG A 16 -20.82 -9.03 -7.83
N GLU A 17 -19.53 -8.89 -8.11
CA GLU A 17 -18.59 -10.03 -8.16
C GLU A 17 -18.45 -10.71 -6.78
N ILE A 18 -18.39 -9.91 -5.71
CA ILE A 18 -18.36 -10.42 -4.33
C ILE A 18 -19.64 -11.19 -4.00
N GLY A 19 -20.80 -10.71 -4.47
CA GLY A 19 -22.09 -11.40 -4.35
C GLY A 19 -22.09 -12.77 -5.04
N VAL A 20 -21.56 -12.86 -6.26
CA VAL A 20 -21.41 -14.13 -7.01
C VAL A 20 -20.45 -15.08 -6.28
N MET A 21 -19.30 -14.58 -5.82
CA MET A 21 -18.33 -15.38 -5.07
C MET A 21 -18.95 -15.99 -3.81
N ARG A 22 -19.79 -15.22 -3.11
CA ARG A 22 -20.53 -15.69 -1.93
C ARG A 22 -21.63 -16.69 -2.25
N SER A 23 -22.30 -16.59 -3.40
CA SER A 23 -23.28 -17.60 -3.83
C SER A 23 -22.66 -18.96 -4.17
N ILE A 24 -21.37 -18.98 -4.54
CA ILE A 24 -20.61 -20.21 -4.81
C ILE A 24 -19.99 -20.78 -3.51
N GLY A 25 -20.15 -20.09 -2.37
CA GLY A 25 -19.72 -20.56 -1.05
C GLY A 25 -18.50 -19.84 -0.46
N ALA A 26 -18.00 -18.77 -1.08
CA ALA A 26 -16.88 -18.02 -0.53
C ALA A 26 -17.21 -17.39 0.84
N THR A 27 -16.34 -17.62 1.81
CA THR A 27 -16.51 -17.11 3.16
C THR A 27 -16.09 -15.65 3.26
N ARG A 28 -16.49 -14.99 4.37
CA ARG A 28 -16.03 -13.62 4.68
C ARG A 28 -14.50 -13.53 4.77
N LYS A 29 -13.86 -14.60 5.22
CA LYS A 29 -12.41 -14.67 5.39
C LYS A 29 -11.69 -14.69 4.05
N ASP A 30 -12.23 -15.39 3.06
CA ASP A 30 -11.62 -15.50 1.73
C ASP A 30 -11.55 -14.13 1.05
N ILE A 31 -12.64 -13.37 1.12
CA ILE A 31 -12.70 -11.99 0.59
C ILE A 31 -11.71 -11.09 1.34
N LEU A 32 -11.64 -11.19 2.67
CA LEU A 32 -10.71 -10.41 3.48
C LEU A 32 -9.24 -10.72 3.13
N ILE A 33 -8.89 -11.99 2.92
CA ILE A 33 -7.53 -12.42 2.55
C ILE A 33 -7.16 -11.86 1.17
N ILE A 34 -8.07 -11.85 0.20
CA ILE A 34 -7.82 -11.30 -1.14
C ILE A 34 -7.47 -9.81 -1.07
N PHE A 35 -8.23 -9.02 -0.31
CA PHE A 35 -7.96 -7.58 -0.18
C PHE A 35 -6.68 -7.28 0.60
N ILE A 36 -6.37 -8.09 1.62
CA ILE A 36 -5.08 -7.99 2.33
C ILE A 36 -3.92 -8.30 1.38
N PHE A 37 -4.02 -9.38 0.58
CA PHE A 37 -2.99 -9.72 -0.41
C PHE A 37 -2.82 -8.61 -1.46
N GLN A 38 -3.92 -8.03 -1.93
CA GLN A 38 -3.88 -6.92 -2.88
C GLN A 38 -3.17 -5.70 -2.27
N GLY A 39 -3.48 -5.37 -1.02
CA GLY A 39 -2.79 -4.32 -0.27
C GLY A 39 -1.30 -4.60 -0.05
N MET A 40 -0.94 -5.85 0.25
CA MET A 40 0.43 -6.29 0.45
C MET A 40 1.26 -6.20 -0.84
N ILE A 41 0.69 -6.61 -1.99
CA ILE A 41 1.34 -6.48 -3.30
C ILE A 41 1.59 -5.02 -3.64
N ILE A 42 0.58 -4.15 -3.46
CA ILE A 42 0.71 -2.71 -3.70
C ILE A 42 1.76 -2.10 -2.76
N GLY A 43 1.76 -2.51 -1.49
CA GLY A 43 2.74 -2.08 -0.50
C GLY A 43 4.17 -2.52 -0.83
N ALA A 44 4.35 -3.76 -1.29
CA ALA A 44 5.66 -4.28 -1.71
C ALA A 44 6.20 -3.52 -2.92
N ILE A 45 5.36 -3.32 -3.94
CA ILE A 45 5.73 -2.54 -5.14
C ILE A 45 6.05 -1.10 -4.76
N GLY A 46 5.20 -0.47 -3.94
CA GLY A 46 5.42 0.91 -3.50
C GLY A 46 6.69 1.07 -2.67
N ALA A 47 6.98 0.14 -1.75
CA ALA A 47 8.20 0.15 -0.96
C ALA A 47 9.43 -0.03 -1.85
N GLY A 48 9.40 -0.96 -2.81
CA GLY A 48 10.50 -1.20 -3.76
C GLY A 48 10.76 0.00 -4.67
N VAL A 49 9.71 0.57 -5.27
CA VAL A 49 9.83 1.77 -6.12
C VAL A 49 10.30 2.97 -5.29
N GLY A 50 9.80 3.13 -4.07
CA GLY A 50 10.21 4.20 -3.15
C GLY A 50 11.68 4.10 -2.74
N THR A 51 12.17 2.89 -2.43
CA THR A 51 13.60 2.67 -2.13
C THR A 51 14.47 2.90 -3.35
N ALA A 52 14.07 2.41 -4.54
CA ALA A 52 14.80 2.63 -5.78
C ALA A 52 14.87 4.13 -6.14
N ALA A 53 13.75 4.85 -6.04
CA ALA A 53 13.72 6.29 -6.26
C ALA A 53 14.58 7.04 -5.22
N GLY A 54 14.51 6.67 -3.94
CA GLY A 54 15.33 7.26 -2.88
C GLY A 54 16.83 7.05 -3.11
N LEU A 55 17.25 5.86 -3.52
CA LEU A 55 18.63 5.58 -3.91
C LEU A 55 19.06 6.40 -5.13
N GLY A 56 18.19 6.51 -6.15
CA GLY A 56 18.43 7.35 -7.32
C GLY A 56 18.61 8.83 -6.98
N TYR A 57 17.76 9.37 -6.10
CA TYR A 57 17.90 10.74 -5.59
C TYR A 57 19.20 10.94 -4.83
N THR A 58 19.60 9.95 -4.02
CA THR A 58 20.83 9.98 -3.22
C THR A 58 22.08 9.96 -4.12
N PHE A 59 22.05 9.18 -5.20
CA PHE A 59 23.11 9.15 -6.22
C PHE A 59 23.21 10.49 -6.97
N TYR A 60 22.07 11.02 -7.42
CA TYR A 60 22.02 12.31 -8.13
C TYR A 60 22.47 13.49 -7.25
N ALA A 61 22.09 13.49 -5.97
CA ALA A 61 22.50 14.52 -4.99
C ALA A 61 24.02 14.50 -4.75
N LYS A 62 24.63 13.31 -4.73
CA LYS A 62 26.07 13.13 -4.59
C LYS A 62 26.84 13.60 -5.84
N GLU A 63 26.33 13.28 -7.03
CA GLU A 63 26.97 13.63 -8.30
C GLU A 63 26.91 15.12 -8.59
N THR A 64 25.79 15.77 -8.24
CA THR A 64 25.61 17.22 -8.46
C THR A 64 26.35 18.08 -7.42
N LYS A 65 26.98 17.47 -6.40
CA LYS A 65 27.58 18.19 -5.24
C LYS A 65 26.70 19.34 -4.77
N MET A 66 25.42 19.07 -4.53
CA MET A 66 24.47 20.11 -4.13
C MET A 66 24.87 20.64 -2.75
N SER A 67 25.69 21.68 -2.73
CA SER A 67 26.17 22.29 -1.51
C SER A 67 25.05 23.17 -0.98
N PHE A 68 24.39 22.76 0.10
CA PHE A 68 23.62 23.71 0.90
C PHE A 68 24.65 24.65 1.54
N ASN A 69 24.79 25.84 0.95
CA ASN A 69 25.41 26.99 1.59
C ASN A 69 26.90 26.83 1.98
N ASN A 70 27.74 26.31 1.07
CA ASN A 70 29.21 26.44 1.08
C ASN A 70 29.96 26.08 2.39
N SER A 71 29.38 25.33 3.33
CA SER A 71 30.00 25.12 4.66
C SER A 71 29.74 23.78 5.33
N LEU A 72 28.86 22.92 4.81
CA LEU A 72 28.81 21.52 5.22
C LEU A 72 28.76 20.62 3.98
N PRO A 73 29.80 19.81 3.70
CA PRO A 73 29.62 18.72 2.77
C PRO A 73 28.46 17.89 3.32
N LEU A 74 27.41 17.70 2.52
CA LEU A 74 26.46 16.62 2.75
C LEU A 74 27.28 15.34 2.64
N GLU A 75 27.85 14.89 3.75
CA GLU A 75 28.32 13.53 3.90
C GLU A 75 27.08 12.66 3.80
N VAL A 76 26.75 12.33 2.56
CA VAL A 76 25.80 11.30 2.21
C VAL A 76 26.45 9.98 2.62
N SER A 77 26.42 9.73 3.92
CA SER A 77 26.84 8.47 4.50
C SER A 77 25.73 7.47 4.19
N TYR A 78 26.07 6.47 3.39
CA TYR A 78 25.18 5.35 3.10
C TYR A 78 25.00 4.53 4.36
N ASN A 79 24.03 4.93 5.19
CA ASN A 79 23.63 4.14 6.33
C ASN A 79 22.59 3.11 5.86
N TRP A 80 23.09 1.91 5.55
CA TRP A 80 22.26 0.77 5.11
C TRP A 80 21.17 0.43 6.13
N GLU A 81 21.42 0.66 7.42
CA GLU A 81 20.47 0.46 8.50
C GLU A 81 19.26 1.41 8.38
N LYS A 82 19.47 2.68 8.00
CA LYS A 82 18.39 3.66 7.79
C LYS A 82 17.55 3.35 6.55
N ILE A 83 18.18 2.83 5.50
CA ILE A 83 17.47 2.43 4.27
C ILE A 83 16.56 1.23 4.58
N ILE A 84 17.07 0.23 5.30
CA ILE A 84 16.28 -0.92 5.71
C ILE A 84 15.16 -0.49 6.67
N GLN A 85 15.45 0.35 7.67
CA GLN A 85 14.44 0.83 8.62
C GLN A 85 13.30 1.57 7.91
N THR A 86 13.61 2.46 6.96
CA THR A 86 12.59 3.20 6.21
C THR A 86 11.79 2.29 5.27
N ALA A 87 12.44 1.34 4.58
CA ALA A 87 11.74 0.36 3.76
C ALA A 87 10.77 -0.51 4.58
N VAL A 88 11.22 -1.02 5.73
CA VAL A 88 10.39 -1.80 6.65
C VAL A 88 9.24 -0.96 7.21
N LEU A 89 9.50 0.27 7.62
CA LEU A 89 8.47 1.18 8.13
C LEU A 89 7.41 1.49 7.06
N SER A 90 7.82 1.77 5.83
CA SER A 90 6.92 2.00 4.70
C SER A 90 6.06 0.76 4.39
N PHE A 91 6.67 -0.42 4.44
CA PHE A 91 5.95 -1.68 4.23
C PHE A 91 4.90 -1.94 5.32
N ILE A 92 5.27 -1.73 6.59
CA ILE A 92 4.35 -1.86 7.74
C ILE A 92 3.20 -0.86 7.62
N LEU A 93 3.48 0.41 7.26
CA LEU A 93 2.45 1.42 7.05
C LEU A 93 1.49 1.06 5.91
N ALA A 94 2.00 0.45 4.83
CA ALA A 94 1.17 -0.03 3.73
C ALA A 94 0.23 -1.16 4.18
N ILE A 95 0.73 -2.11 4.99
CA ILE A 95 -0.09 -3.19 5.56
C ILE A 95 -1.17 -2.61 6.48
N ILE A 96 -0.81 -1.72 7.41
CA ILE A 96 -1.76 -1.09 8.33
C ILE A 96 -2.83 -0.33 7.54
N ALA A 97 -2.44 0.40 6.50
CA ALA A 97 -3.38 1.11 5.63
C ALA A 97 -4.32 0.14 4.87
N SER A 98 -3.86 -1.05 4.49
CA SER A 98 -4.69 -2.06 3.81
C SER A 98 -5.66 -2.80 4.74
N LEU A 99 -5.38 -2.81 6.05
CA LEU A 99 -6.21 -3.52 7.04
C LEU A 99 -7.60 -2.89 7.19
N TYR A 100 -7.66 -1.55 7.21
CA TYR A 100 -8.90 -0.78 7.35
C TYR A 100 -9.93 -1.03 6.23
N PRO A 101 -9.59 -0.90 4.92
CA PRO A 101 -10.52 -1.19 3.84
C PRO A 101 -10.87 -2.68 3.76
N SER A 102 -9.94 -3.60 4.04
CA SER A 102 -10.20 -5.05 4.04
C SER A 102 -11.27 -5.44 5.06
N TYR A 103 -11.20 -4.86 6.27
CA TYR A 103 -12.23 -5.05 7.29
C TYR A 103 -13.58 -4.46 6.86
N ARG A 104 -13.57 -3.29 6.22
CA ARG A 104 -14.79 -2.64 5.71
C ARG A 104 -15.43 -3.41 4.55
N ALA A 105 -14.64 -3.98 3.64
CA ALA A 105 -15.10 -4.83 2.54
C ALA A 105 -15.85 -6.07 3.04
N THR A 106 -15.43 -6.60 4.17
CA THR A 106 -16.05 -7.78 4.81
C THR A 106 -17.36 -7.44 5.54
N LYS A 107 -17.53 -6.17 5.92
CA LYS A 107 -18.75 -5.63 6.53
C LYS A 107 -19.78 -5.14 5.52
N LEU A 108 -19.40 -4.93 4.26
CA LEU A 108 -20.36 -4.74 3.16
C LEU A 108 -21.11 -6.05 2.95
N LEU A 109 -22.18 -6.17 3.72
CA LEU A 109 -23.03 -7.33 3.78
C LEU A 109 -23.84 -7.44 2.48
N PRO A 110 -24.08 -8.67 1.98
CA PRO A 110 -24.87 -8.96 0.78
C PRO A 110 -26.29 -8.38 0.76
N VAL A 111 -26.79 -7.96 1.93
CA VAL A 111 -28.16 -7.46 2.12
C VAL A 111 -28.40 -6.12 1.42
N GLU A 112 -27.41 -5.23 1.31
CA GLU A 112 -27.58 -3.98 0.54
C GLU A 112 -27.55 -4.22 -0.97
N ALA A 113 -26.83 -5.24 -1.43
CA ALA A 113 -26.75 -5.60 -2.86
C ALA A 113 -28.05 -6.19 -3.42
N MET A 114 -28.95 -6.68 -2.55
CA MET A 114 -30.28 -7.17 -2.93
C MET A 114 -31.41 -6.14 -2.71
N ARG A 115 -31.15 -5.00 -2.03
CA ARG A 115 -32.19 -3.98 -1.75
C ARG A 115 -32.25 -2.86 -2.79
N THR A 116 -31.50 -2.98 -3.89
CA THR A 116 -31.50 -2.03 -5.02
C THR A 116 -32.20 -2.56 -6.26
N VAL A 117 -32.96 -3.65 -6.14
CA VAL A 117 -34.02 -4.02 -7.09
C VAL A 117 -35.34 -3.44 -6.65
#